data_AF-A0A919CY82-F1
#
_entry.id   AF-A0A919CY82-F1
#
_cell.length_a   1.000
_cell.length_b   1.000
_cell.length_c   1.000
_cell.angle_alpha   90.00
_cell.angle_beta   90.00
_cell.angle_gamma   90.00
#
_symmetry.space_group_name_H-M   'P 1'
#
loop_
_entity.id
_entity.type
_entity.pdbx_description
1 polymer ?
#
loop_
_entity_poly.entity_id
_entity_poly.type
_entity_poly.pdbx_seq_one_letter_code
_entity_poly.pdbx_strand_id
1 'polypeptide(L)'
;MSRGPQDRRQNRDQPRGRRRRRDADEARPLRRPPQSYEDESRRVVYIAAEGEKTERDYIALLNKTYGERKKFVLKFHGARNGLRPTEVVQKVIESASDPADEKWALFDRDARDNRDQDIPDAMREAAEQGVQVALSHPSFELWLLLHFQQFTSQEGGVNDAVLRRLREHRDAKGFAEYDRSSGDRGKGLDDQRGQSLLGREKDAVRHARKLVSLCSHGSCSARNLAHAPIPGPRTESYEEWNRRSGHAENCDPLKRDPSTDVWRLLVHLGIVEDETSAR
;
A
#
# COMPACT_ATOMS: atom_id res chain seq x y z
N MET A 1 -48.20 -60.96 39.04
CA MET A 1 -47.03 -61.09 38.13
C MET A 1 -47.55 -61.61 36.80
N SER A 2 -47.42 -60.85 35.71
CA SER A 2 -47.93 -61.25 34.38
C SER A 2 -46.90 -60.93 33.30
N ARG A 3 -46.81 -61.80 32.28
CA ARG A 3 -45.88 -61.69 31.15
C ARG A 3 -46.58 -61.00 29.96
N GLY A 4 -45.84 -60.28 29.13
CA GLY A 4 -46.33 -59.69 27.88
C GLY A 4 -46.10 -60.60 26.66
N PRO A 5 -46.55 -60.18 25.45
CA PRO A 5 -46.24 -60.82 24.17
C PRO A 5 -45.12 -60.09 23.39
N GLN A 6 -44.73 -60.65 22.23
CA GLN A 6 -43.55 -60.24 21.44
C GLN A 6 -43.91 -59.72 20.03
N ASP A 7 -43.18 -58.68 19.60
CA ASP A 7 -42.49 -58.55 18.29
C ASP A 7 -43.29 -58.50 16.95
N ARG A 8 -42.55 -58.12 15.89
CA ARG A 8 -42.78 -58.24 14.43
C ARG A 8 -43.65 -57.18 13.72
N ARG A 9 -42.96 -56.32 12.95
CA ARG A 9 -43.31 -56.02 11.54
C ARG A 9 -42.04 -56.01 10.67
N GLN A 10 -42.16 -56.39 9.40
CA GLN A 10 -41.05 -56.55 8.46
C GLN A 10 -41.19 -55.62 7.24
N ASN A 11 -40.05 -55.33 6.60
CA ASN A 11 -39.81 -54.93 5.20
C ASN A 11 -40.74 -53.94 4.43
N ARG A 12 -40.06 -52.95 3.81
CA ARG A 12 -40.14 -52.52 2.39
C ARG A 12 -41.35 -53.02 1.57
N ASP A 13 -42.01 -52.17 0.77
CA ASP A 13 -41.42 -51.76 -0.52
C ASP A 13 -42.00 -50.49 -1.21
N GLN A 14 -41.12 -49.79 -1.96
CA GLN A 14 -41.33 -48.98 -3.20
C GLN A 14 -42.43 -47.87 -3.33
N PRO A 15 -42.40 -47.02 -4.41
CA PRO A 15 -41.33 -46.70 -5.36
C PRO A 15 -41.01 -45.17 -5.49
N ARG A 16 -40.08 -44.81 -6.37
CA ARG A 16 -39.55 -43.44 -6.57
C ARG A 16 -40.32 -42.63 -7.64
N GLY A 17 -40.76 -41.40 -7.30
CA GLY A 17 -41.22 -40.41 -8.27
C GLY A 17 -40.09 -39.52 -8.81
N ARG A 18 -39.69 -39.68 -10.08
CA ARG A 18 -38.76 -38.74 -10.76
C ARG A 18 -39.48 -37.45 -11.15
N ARG A 19 -38.93 -36.28 -10.78
CA ARG A 19 -39.06 -35.05 -11.58
C ARG A 19 -37.68 -34.47 -11.90
N ARG A 20 -37.61 -33.75 -13.02
CA ARG A 20 -36.36 -33.45 -13.74
C ARG A 20 -35.52 -32.41 -13.02
N ARG A 21 -34.19 -32.56 -13.07
CA ARG A 21 -33.29 -31.39 -12.96
C ARG A 21 -33.63 -30.44 -14.11
N ARG A 22 -33.64 -29.14 -13.81
CA ARG A 22 -33.43 -28.08 -14.78
C ARG A 22 -32.19 -27.34 -14.34
N ASP A 23 -31.32 -27.06 -15.30
CA ASP A 23 -30.13 -26.28 -15.10
C ASP A 23 -30.52 -24.82 -14.83
N ALA A 24 -29.79 -24.18 -13.92
CA ALA A 24 -30.02 -22.82 -13.46
C ALA A 24 -28.68 -22.20 -13.04
N ASP A 25 -27.69 -22.32 -13.93
CA ASP A 25 -26.50 -21.49 -13.88
C ASP A 25 -26.78 -20.20 -14.64
N GLU A 26 -27.32 -19.20 -13.94
CA GLU A 26 -27.30 -17.80 -14.36
C GLU A 26 -27.69 -16.88 -13.19
N ALA A 27 -27.33 -15.60 -13.28
CA ALA A 27 -27.77 -14.52 -12.39
C ALA A 27 -27.60 -14.75 -10.86
N ARG A 28 -26.36 -14.98 -10.40
CA ARG A 28 -25.98 -14.43 -9.08
C ARG A 28 -26.09 -12.90 -9.17
N PRO A 29 -26.92 -12.22 -8.35
CA PRO A 29 -27.11 -10.79 -8.49
C PRO A 29 -25.81 -10.01 -8.24
N LEU A 30 -25.69 -8.88 -8.94
CA LEU A 30 -24.52 -8.01 -8.95
C LEU A 30 -24.01 -7.69 -7.54
N ARG A 31 -22.68 -7.56 -7.40
CA ARG A 31 -22.08 -6.99 -6.19
C ARG A 31 -22.79 -5.66 -5.89
N ARG A 32 -23.25 -5.46 -4.65
CA ARG A 32 -23.72 -4.14 -4.21
C ARG A 32 -22.66 -3.10 -4.57
N PRO A 33 -23.03 -1.95 -5.17
CA PRO A 33 -22.13 -0.80 -5.19
C PRO A 33 -21.65 -0.53 -3.76
N PRO A 34 -20.40 -0.04 -3.58
CA PRO A 34 -20.06 0.67 -2.36
C PRO A 34 -21.15 1.72 -2.12
N GLN A 35 -21.63 1.85 -0.89
CA GLN A 35 -22.60 2.89 -0.57
C GLN A 35 -22.01 4.23 -1.01
N SER A 36 -22.77 5.01 -1.77
CA SER A 36 -22.46 6.39 -2.12
C SER A 36 -22.05 7.11 -0.83
N TYR A 37 -20.82 7.63 -0.78
CA TYR A 37 -20.36 8.35 0.40
C TYR A 37 -21.33 9.49 0.66
N GLU A 38 -21.84 9.58 1.89
CA GLU A 38 -22.86 10.56 2.29
C GLU A 38 -22.34 12.03 2.23
N ASP A 39 -21.05 12.18 1.92
CA ASP A 39 -20.36 13.41 1.54
C ASP A 39 -19.58 13.13 0.23
N GLU A 40 -20.09 13.63 -0.91
CA GLU A 40 -19.47 13.50 -2.23
C GLU A 40 -18.08 14.16 -2.32
N SER A 41 -17.72 15.04 -1.38
CA SER A 41 -16.38 15.65 -1.33
C SER A 41 -15.32 14.76 -0.64
N ARG A 42 -15.66 13.52 -0.28
CA ARG A 42 -14.75 12.57 0.37
C ARG A 42 -14.03 11.67 -0.63
N ARG A 43 -12.75 11.93 -0.87
CA ARG A 43 -11.89 11.22 -1.83
C ARG A 43 -11.73 9.74 -1.48
N VAL A 44 -11.70 8.88 -2.50
CA VAL A 44 -11.44 7.45 -2.34
C VAL A 44 -10.04 7.15 -2.84
N VAL A 45 -9.23 6.45 -2.04
CA VAL A 45 -7.85 6.12 -2.38
C VAL A 45 -7.63 4.63 -2.23
N TYR A 46 -7.51 3.92 -3.35
CA TYR A 46 -7.12 2.51 -3.38
C TYR A 46 -5.60 2.44 -3.32
N ILE A 47 -5.10 1.69 -2.35
CA ILE A 47 -3.67 1.53 -2.09
C ILE A 47 -3.37 0.04 -2.06
N ALA A 48 -2.39 -0.42 -2.83
CA ALA A 48 -1.84 -1.76 -2.67
C ALA A 48 -0.34 -1.72 -2.35
N ALA A 49 0.14 -2.77 -1.71
CA ALA A 49 1.56 -2.97 -1.42
C ALA A 49 1.97 -4.43 -1.62
N GLU A 50 3.27 -4.68 -1.75
CA GLU A 50 3.83 -6.02 -1.83
C GLU A 50 3.65 -6.79 -0.51
N GLY A 51 3.82 -6.14 0.65
CA GLY A 51 3.58 -6.72 1.98
C GLY A 51 2.16 -6.48 2.52
N GLU A 52 1.73 -7.35 3.44
CA GLU A 52 0.35 -7.33 3.96
C GLU A 52 0.19 -6.80 5.40
N LYS A 53 1.27 -6.50 6.14
CA LYS A 53 1.21 -6.18 7.58
C LYS A 53 1.65 -4.75 7.88
N THR A 54 2.90 -4.39 7.62
CA THR A 54 3.46 -3.08 8.01
C THR A 54 2.77 -1.94 7.27
N GLU A 55 2.69 -2.05 5.95
CA GLU A 55 2.09 -1.05 5.05
C GLU A 55 0.59 -0.97 5.29
N ARG A 56 -0.08 -2.12 5.42
CA ARG A 56 -1.51 -2.20 5.75
C ARG A 56 -1.84 -1.48 7.04
N ASP A 57 -1.12 -1.79 8.12
CA ASP A 57 -1.37 -1.22 9.44
C ASP A 57 -1.02 0.28 9.46
N TYR A 58 0.02 0.71 8.73
CA TYR A 58 0.35 2.13 8.55
C TYR A 58 -0.75 2.89 7.76
N ILE A 59 -1.25 2.33 6.67
CA ILE A 59 -2.36 2.90 5.90
C ILE A 59 -3.65 2.94 6.75
N ALA A 60 -3.92 1.91 7.55
CA ALA A 60 -5.04 1.91 8.49
C ALA A 60 -4.88 2.99 9.59
N LEU A 61 -3.67 3.19 10.11
CA LEU A 61 -3.32 4.26 11.06
C LEU A 61 -3.56 5.65 10.46
N LEU A 62 -3.12 5.91 9.23
CA LEU A 62 -3.37 7.18 8.53
C LEU A 62 -4.88 7.39 8.28
N ASN A 63 -5.59 6.36 7.82
CA ASN A 63 -7.03 6.42 7.55
C ASN A 63 -7.82 6.76 8.81
N LYS A 64 -7.51 6.09 9.93
CA LYS A 64 -8.11 6.33 11.26
C LYS A 64 -7.78 7.71 11.83
N THR A 65 -6.56 8.21 11.64
CA THR A 65 -6.10 9.45 12.30
C THR A 65 -6.43 10.71 11.49
N TYR A 66 -6.53 10.60 10.16
CA TYR A 66 -6.63 11.75 9.25
C TYR A 66 -7.80 11.72 8.27
N GLY A 67 -8.37 10.56 7.94
CA GLY A 67 -9.31 10.42 6.83
C GLY A 67 -10.59 11.25 6.97
N GLU A 68 -11.10 11.44 8.18
CA GLU A 68 -12.25 12.34 8.43
C GLU A 68 -11.84 13.81 8.23
N ARG A 69 -10.87 14.30 9.01
CA ARG A 69 -10.38 15.69 8.99
C ARG A 69 -9.83 16.15 7.62
N LYS A 70 -9.36 15.22 6.78
CA LYS A 70 -8.76 15.49 5.47
C LYS A 70 -9.60 14.94 4.29
N LYS A 71 -10.87 14.59 4.56
CA LYS A 71 -11.87 14.14 3.57
C LYS A 71 -11.34 13.08 2.59
N PHE A 72 -10.89 11.95 3.14
CA PHE A 72 -10.54 10.76 2.36
C PHE A 72 -10.98 9.45 3.04
N VAL A 73 -10.97 8.36 2.26
CA VAL A 73 -11.03 6.96 2.73
C VAL A 73 -9.95 6.16 2.02
N LEU A 74 -9.04 5.56 2.77
CA LEU A 74 -8.02 4.66 2.22
C LEU A 74 -8.55 3.22 2.21
N LYS A 75 -8.50 2.57 1.05
CA LYS A 75 -8.84 1.15 0.84
C LYS A 75 -7.55 0.38 0.55
N PHE A 76 -7.04 -0.35 1.54
CA PHE A 76 -5.81 -1.13 1.40
C PHE A 76 -6.08 -2.52 0.80
N HIS A 77 -5.20 -2.95 -0.11
CA HIS A 77 -5.18 -4.27 -0.71
C HIS A 77 -3.78 -4.88 -0.65
N GLY A 78 -3.68 -6.15 -0.24
CA GLY A 78 -2.45 -6.93 -0.22
C GLY A 78 -2.77 -8.42 -0.24
N ALA A 79 -1.76 -9.28 -0.18
CA ALA A 79 -1.97 -10.74 -0.15
C ALA A 79 -0.99 -11.46 0.77
N ARG A 80 -1.44 -12.61 1.29
CA ARG A 80 -0.77 -13.37 2.35
C ARG A 80 0.59 -13.96 2.00
N ASN A 81 0.86 -14.13 0.71
CA ASN A 81 2.14 -14.63 0.19
C ASN A 81 2.97 -13.49 -0.44
N GLY A 82 2.60 -12.25 -0.16
CA GLY A 82 3.01 -11.06 -0.92
C GLY A 82 2.24 -10.91 -2.23
N LEU A 83 2.52 -9.81 -2.93
CA LEU A 83 2.17 -9.54 -4.33
C LEU A 83 3.44 -9.13 -5.08
N ARG A 84 3.56 -9.46 -6.37
CA ARG A 84 4.57 -8.84 -7.25
C ARG A 84 4.19 -7.39 -7.58
N PRO A 85 5.16 -6.50 -7.91
CA PRO A 85 4.90 -5.13 -8.32
C PRO A 85 3.81 -4.98 -9.39
N THR A 86 3.79 -5.86 -10.40
CA THR A 86 2.76 -5.91 -11.44
C THR A 86 1.38 -6.29 -10.87
N GLU A 87 1.31 -7.32 -10.03
CA GLU A 87 0.07 -7.70 -9.33
C GLU A 87 -0.46 -6.60 -8.40
N VAL A 88 0.42 -5.83 -7.74
CA VAL A 88 0.05 -4.67 -6.90
C VAL A 88 -0.63 -3.58 -7.75
N VAL A 89 -0.12 -3.28 -8.94
CA VAL A 89 -0.70 -2.30 -9.87
C VAL A 89 -2.05 -2.77 -10.40
N GLN A 90 -2.12 -3.99 -10.93
CA GLN A 90 -3.38 -4.61 -11.34
C GLN A 90 -4.41 -4.60 -10.19
N LYS A 91 -3.98 -4.78 -8.93
CA LYS A 91 -4.91 -4.85 -7.79
C LYS A 91 -5.68 -3.57 -7.52
N VAL A 92 -5.05 -2.40 -7.68
CA VAL A 92 -5.75 -1.11 -7.51
C VAL A 92 -6.56 -0.73 -8.74
N ILE A 93 -6.17 -1.18 -9.94
CA ILE A 93 -6.97 -1.03 -11.17
C ILE A 93 -8.27 -1.84 -11.06
N GLU A 94 -8.20 -3.12 -10.67
CA GLU A 94 -9.36 -4.01 -10.47
C GLU A 94 -10.30 -3.57 -9.32
N SER A 95 -9.77 -2.82 -8.35
CA SER A 95 -10.52 -2.43 -7.15
C SER A 95 -11.18 -1.06 -7.28
N ALA A 96 -10.61 -0.16 -8.09
CA ALA A 96 -11.24 1.10 -8.47
C ALA A 96 -12.49 0.84 -9.34
N SER A 97 -13.53 1.63 -9.10
CA SER A 97 -14.85 1.49 -9.73
C SER A 97 -15.36 2.79 -10.37
N ASP A 98 -14.85 3.93 -9.91
CA ASP A 98 -15.19 5.26 -10.42
C ASP A 98 -13.96 5.89 -11.11
N PRO A 99 -14.11 6.65 -12.21
CA PRO A 99 -13.01 7.41 -12.81
C PRO A 99 -12.30 8.37 -11.84
N ALA A 100 -12.98 8.85 -10.79
CA ALA A 100 -12.41 9.70 -9.74
C ALA A 100 -11.70 8.92 -8.61
N ASP A 101 -11.75 7.58 -8.60
CA ASP A 101 -11.06 6.76 -7.60
C ASP A 101 -9.52 6.89 -7.75
N GLU A 102 -8.85 7.47 -6.74
CA GLU A 102 -7.40 7.61 -6.71
C GLU A 102 -6.72 6.24 -6.51
N LYS A 103 -5.60 5.98 -7.20
CA LYS A 103 -4.91 4.68 -7.19
C LYS A 103 -3.43 4.83 -6.85
N TRP A 104 -2.94 4.07 -5.87
CA TRP A 104 -1.54 4.06 -5.44
C TRP A 104 -0.99 2.63 -5.29
N ALA A 105 0.24 2.43 -5.76
CA ALA A 105 1.03 1.21 -5.57
C ALA A 105 2.26 1.54 -4.72
N LEU A 106 2.50 0.76 -3.66
CA LEU A 106 3.68 0.84 -2.81
C LEU A 106 4.61 -0.33 -3.17
N PHE A 107 5.87 -0.05 -3.49
CA PHE A 107 6.87 -1.06 -3.83
C PHE A 107 8.05 -1.01 -2.86
N ASP A 108 8.59 -2.17 -2.53
CA ASP A 108 9.84 -2.33 -1.79
C ASP A 108 10.89 -2.95 -2.72
N ARG A 109 12.03 -2.28 -2.82
CA ARG A 109 13.21 -2.73 -3.57
C ARG A 109 14.37 -2.83 -2.60
N ASP A 110 15.07 -3.95 -2.51
CA ASP A 110 16.39 -4.03 -1.88
C ASP A 110 17.49 -4.27 -2.95
N ALA A 111 18.77 -4.35 -2.58
CA ALA A 111 19.87 -4.57 -3.52
C ALA A 111 20.18 -6.06 -3.81
N ARG A 112 19.45 -6.98 -3.18
CA ARG A 112 19.49 -8.44 -3.40
C ARG A 112 18.33 -8.89 -4.28
N ASP A 113 17.29 -8.08 -4.37
CA ASP A 113 16.16 -8.20 -5.30
C ASP A 113 16.66 -8.27 -6.76
N ASN A 114 16.45 -9.44 -7.37
CA ASN A 114 16.81 -9.73 -8.76
C ASN A 114 15.62 -9.60 -9.73
N ARG A 115 14.52 -8.98 -9.29
CA ARG A 115 13.34 -8.66 -10.13
C ARG A 115 13.57 -7.41 -10.98
N ASP A 116 14.76 -7.29 -11.59
CA ASP A 116 15.24 -6.11 -12.31
C ASP A 116 14.27 -5.58 -13.38
N GLN A 117 13.40 -6.45 -13.92
CA GLN A 117 12.40 -6.12 -14.93
C GLN A 117 10.97 -5.94 -14.38
N ASP A 118 10.61 -6.54 -13.25
CA ASP A 118 9.23 -6.54 -12.73
C ASP A 118 8.81 -5.15 -12.21
N ILE A 119 9.74 -4.43 -11.55
CA ILE A 119 9.49 -3.06 -11.09
C ILE A 119 9.38 -2.08 -12.28
N PRO A 120 10.31 -2.04 -13.26
CA PRO A 120 10.12 -1.23 -14.48
C PRO A 120 8.83 -1.52 -15.23
N ASP A 121 8.40 -2.77 -15.30
CA ASP A 121 7.21 -3.18 -16.05
C ASP A 121 5.93 -2.72 -15.32
N ALA A 122 5.85 -2.94 -14.00
CA ALA A 122 4.80 -2.40 -13.16
C ALA A 122 4.75 -0.86 -13.17
N MET A 123 5.91 -0.19 -13.20
CA MET A 123 5.98 1.28 -13.30
C MET A 123 5.45 1.80 -14.64
N ARG A 124 5.62 1.06 -15.75
CA ARG A 124 5.03 1.43 -17.06
C ARG A 124 3.52 1.17 -17.08
N GLU A 125 3.05 0.03 -16.58
CA GLU A 125 1.61 -0.24 -16.43
C GLU A 125 0.93 0.83 -15.56
N ALA A 126 1.56 1.22 -14.45
CA ALA A 126 1.09 2.31 -13.59
C ALA A 126 1.09 3.68 -14.30
N ALA A 127 2.03 3.90 -15.23
CA ALA A 127 2.08 5.08 -16.08
C ALA A 127 0.98 5.10 -17.13
N GLU A 128 0.56 3.96 -17.67
CA GLU A 128 -0.59 3.87 -18.59
C GLU A 128 -1.93 4.00 -17.84
N GLN A 129 -2.09 3.30 -16.71
CA GLN A 129 -3.38 3.07 -16.04
C GLN A 129 -3.74 4.06 -14.92
N GLY A 130 -3.00 5.17 -14.79
CA GLY A 130 -3.30 6.21 -13.80
C GLY A 130 -3.03 5.79 -12.35
N VAL A 131 -2.01 4.96 -12.11
CA VAL A 131 -1.60 4.52 -10.75
C VAL A 131 -0.34 5.27 -10.29
N GLN A 132 -0.38 5.86 -9.10
CA GLN A 132 0.76 6.54 -8.49
C GLN A 132 1.68 5.52 -7.80
N VAL A 133 2.96 5.47 -8.18
CA VAL A 133 3.94 4.58 -7.55
C VAL A 133 4.67 5.31 -6.41
N ALA A 134 4.82 4.67 -5.26
CA ALA A 134 5.72 5.10 -4.20
C ALA A 134 6.67 3.93 -3.86
N LEU A 135 7.89 4.00 -4.39
CA LEU A 135 8.95 3.03 -4.14
C LEU A 135 9.70 3.36 -2.86
N SER A 136 10.19 2.35 -2.14
CA SER A 136 11.15 2.48 -1.04
C SER A 136 12.34 1.55 -1.24
N HIS A 137 13.55 2.07 -0.99
CA HIS A 137 14.82 1.37 -1.09
C HIS A 137 15.70 1.72 0.13
N PRO A 138 16.05 0.76 1.00
CA PRO A 138 15.93 -0.69 0.83
C PRO A 138 14.57 -1.31 1.18
N SER A 139 13.66 -0.54 1.82
CA SER A 139 12.43 -1.10 2.40
C SER A 139 11.46 -0.02 2.89
N PHE A 140 10.22 -0.41 3.20
CA PHE A 140 9.24 0.41 3.91
C PHE A 140 9.69 0.72 5.35
N GLU A 141 10.56 -0.09 5.97
CA GLU A 141 11.17 0.25 7.25
C GLU A 141 12.06 1.50 7.20
N LEU A 142 12.58 1.88 6.02
CA LEU A 142 13.24 3.18 5.86
C LEU A 142 12.25 4.31 6.10
N TRP A 143 11.05 4.24 5.50
CA TRP A 143 10.01 5.23 5.74
C TRP A 143 9.67 5.34 7.24
N LEU A 144 9.54 4.22 7.95
CA LEU A 144 9.32 4.22 9.40
C LEU A 144 10.47 4.88 10.19
N LEU A 145 11.73 4.60 9.81
CA LEU A 145 12.89 5.22 10.45
C LEU A 145 12.95 6.74 10.26
N LEU A 146 12.48 7.24 9.12
CA LEU A 146 12.49 8.66 8.78
C LEU A 146 11.54 9.51 9.65
N HIS A 147 10.51 8.92 10.28
CA HIS A 147 9.73 9.61 11.32
C HIS A 147 10.62 10.05 12.51
N PHE A 148 11.70 9.31 12.80
CA PHE A 148 12.51 9.53 14.01
C PHE A 148 13.80 10.30 13.74
N GLN A 149 14.50 9.99 12.64
CA GLN A 149 15.81 10.57 12.34
C GLN A 149 16.09 10.65 10.84
N GLN A 150 17.18 11.33 10.48
CA GLN A 150 17.71 11.28 9.12
C GLN A 150 18.51 10.00 8.89
N PHE A 151 18.37 9.45 7.69
CA PHE A 151 19.20 8.37 7.17
C PHE A 151 19.75 8.87 5.83
N THR A 152 21.06 8.83 5.64
CA THR A 152 21.76 9.37 4.44
C THR A 152 22.96 8.51 4.04
N SER A 153 23.05 7.31 4.60
CA SER A 153 24.15 6.36 4.36
C SER A 153 23.78 5.48 3.18
N GLN A 154 24.67 5.39 2.18
CA GLN A 154 24.60 4.40 1.12
C GLN A 154 25.09 3.07 1.66
N GLU A 155 24.23 2.37 2.39
CA GLU A 155 24.51 1.06 3.01
C GLU A 155 24.36 -0.09 1.98
N GLY A 156 24.51 0.21 0.69
CA GLY A 156 24.41 -0.74 -0.41
C GLY A 156 23.01 -1.31 -0.61
N GLY A 157 21.95 -0.53 -0.33
CA GLY A 157 20.56 -0.95 -0.48
C GLY A 157 20.14 -2.18 0.35
N VAL A 158 20.71 -2.38 1.54
CA VAL A 158 20.37 -3.48 2.46
C VAL A 158 19.62 -2.99 3.71
N ASN A 159 18.53 -3.68 4.08
CA ASN A 159 17.63 -3.29 5.18
C ASN A 159 18.24 -3.41 6.60
N ASP A 160 19.32 -4.18 6.78
CA ASP A 160 19.93 -4.48 8.09
C ASP A 160 20.29 -3.22 8.90
N ALA A 161 20.87 -2.22 8.24
CA ALA A 161 21.25 -0.95 8.86
C ALA A 161 20.03 -0.08 9.25
N VAL A 162 18.95 -0.16 8.46
CA VAL A 162 17.68 0.54 8.72
C VAL A 162 16.96 -0.11 9.91
N LEU A 163 16.76 -1.42 9.87
CA LEU A 163 16.15 -2.21 10.96
C LEU A 163 16.89 -2.03 12.28
N ARG A 164 18.23 -2.10 12.26
CA ARG A 164 19.04 -1.89 13.47
C ARG A 164 18.81 -0.48 14.05
N ARG A 165 18.96 0.56 13.22
CA ARG A 165 18.76 1.96 13.66
C ARG A 165 17.32 2.21 14.15
N LEU A 166 16.31 1.57 13.57
CA LEU A 166 14.90 1.66 13.99
C LEU A 166 14.67 1.00 15.36
N ARG A 167 15.24 -0.18 15.59
CA ARG A 167 15.17 -0.90 16.89
C ARG A 167 15.92 -0.17 18.01
N GLU A 168 17.01 0.51 17.68
CA GLU A 168 17.89 1.20 18.64
C GLU A 168 17.46 2.66 18.95
N HIS A 169 16.55 3.25 18.18
CA HIS A 169 16.22 4.67 18.34
C HIS A 169 15.37 4.94 19.60
N ARG A 170 15.91 5.72 20.54
CA ARG A 170 15.31 6.04 21.86
C ARG A 170 13.84 6.52 21.82
N ASP A 171 13.45 7.19 20.74
CA ASP A 171 12.11 7.76 20.57
C ASP A 171 11.14 6.84 19.81
N ALA A 172 11.64 5.76 19.20
CA ALA A 172 10.86 4.75 18.47
C ALA A 172 10.28 3.69 19.42
N LYS A 173 9.52 4.16 20.43
CA LYS A 173 9.01 3.31 21.52
C LYS A 173 8.08 2.22 20.99
N GLY A 174 8.46 0.96 21.20
CA GLY A 174 7.80 -0.23 20.66
C GLY A 174 8.56 -0.94 19.52
N PHE A 175 9.53 -0.28 18.88
CA PHE A 175 10.27 -0.86 17.74
C PHE A 175 11.45 -1.77 18.12
N ALA A 176 11.85 -1.84 19.39
CA ALA A 176 12.99 -2.66 19.83
C ALA A 176 12.90 -4.14 19.37
N GLU A 177 11.71 -4.73 19.46
CA GLU A 177 11.43 -6.11 19.04
C GLU A 177 10.77 -6.22 17.66
N TYR A 178 10.71 -5.12 16.89
CA TYR A 178 10.14 -5.13 15.54
C TYR A 178 10.95 -6.06 14.62
N ASP A 179 10.24 -6.92 13.88
CA ASP A 179 10.80 -7.89 12.95
C ASP A 179 11.85 -8.84 13.56
N ARG A 180 11.72 -9.15 14.86
CA ARG A 180 12.52 -10.19 15.55
C ARG A 180 11.77 -11.52 15.74
N SER A 181 10.60 -11.66 15.13
CA SER A 181 9.76 -12.86 15.26
C SER A 181 8.89 -13.03 14.02
N SER A 182 8.69 -14.27 13.60
CA SER A 182 7.88 -14.60 12.42
C SER A 182 6.37 -14.39 12.66
N GLY A 183 5.65 -14.05 11.58
CA GLY A 183 4.21 -13.82 11.60
C GLY A 183 3.78 -12.45 12.16
N ASP A 184 2.46 -12.25 12.27
CA ASP A 184 1.82 -10.94 12.47
C ASP A 184 2.39 -10.08 13.61
N ARG A 185 2.82 -10.70 14.71
CA ARG A 185 3.33 -10.00 15.89
C ARG A 185 4.70 -9.34 15.67
N GLY A 186 5.49 -9.84 14.73
CA GLY A 186 6.79 -9.28 14.40
C GLY A 186 6.70 -7.86 13.83
N LYS A 187 5.81 -7.65 12.85
CA LYS A 187 5.76 -6.45 12.01
C LYS A 187 4.54 -5.53 12.21
N GLY A 188 3.60 -5.87 13.10
CA GLY A 188 2.42 -5.04 13.35
C GLY A 188 2.72 -3.62 13.83
N LEU A 189 1.87 -2.66 13.40
CA LEU A 189 1.87 -1.26 13.84
C LEU A 189 0.54 -0.85 14.52
N ASP A 190 -0.26 -1.85 14.91
CA ASP A 190 -1.54 -1.75 15.61
C ASP A 190 -1.43 -1.38 17.11
N ASP A 191 -0.21 -1.17 17.60
CA ASP A 191 0.15 -0.97 19.01
C ASP A 191 0.89 0.36 19.29
N GLN A 192 1.79 0.37 20.29
CA GLN A 192 2.64 1.52 20.63
C GLN A 192 3.54 1.96 19.46
N ARG A 193 3.95 1.06 18.56
CA ARG A 193 4.79 1.37 17.39
C ARG A 193 4.10 2.39 16.51
N GLY A 194 2.86 2.14 16.12
CA GLY A 194 2.04 3.06 15.33
C GLY A 194 1.85 4.41 16.03
N GLN A 195 1.56 4.39 17.33
CA GLN A 195 1.42 5.62 18.12
C GLN A 195 2.72 6.45 18.15
N SER A 196 3.90 5.82 18.16
CA SER A 196 5.19 6.52 18.20
C SER A 196 5.54 7.26 16.89
N LEU A 197 4.91 6.87 15.78
CA LEU A 197 5.04 7.52 14.45
C LEU A 197 4.19 8.79 14.35
N LEU A 198 3.06 8.88 15.06
CA LEU A 198 2.12 9.98 14.96
C LEU A 198 2.68 11.30 15.50
N GLY A 199 2.33 12.40 14.83
CA GLY A 199 2.86 13.74 15.12
C GLY A 199 4.26 13.99 14.57
N ARG A 200 4.86 13.00 13.88
CA ARG A 200 6.19 13.08 13.23
C ARG A 200 6.11 13.09 11.71
N GLU A 201 4.92 13.28 11.14
CA GLU A 201 4.66 13.23 9.70
C GLU A 201 5.44 14.31 8.95
N LYS A 202 5.48 15.55 9.50
CA LYS A 202 6.29 16.64 8.95
C LYS A 202 7.79 16.28 8.96
N ASP A 203 8.25 15.56 9.99
CA ASP A 203 9.65 15.13 10.10
C ASP A 203 9.98 14.03 9.09
N ALA A 204 9.11 13.03 8.95
CA ALA A 204 9.24 11.95 7.97
C ALA A 204 9.28 12.49 6.53
N VAL A 205 8.35 13.38 6.16
CA VAL A 205 8.34 14.05 4.86
C VAL A 205 9.60 14.90 4.67
N ARG A 206 9.99 15.70 5.68
CA ARG A 206 11.21 16.53 5.64
C ARG A 206 12.49 15.72 5.50
N HIS A 207 12.56 14.52 6.09
CA HIS A 207 13.73 13.63 5.98
C HIS A 207 13.74 12.86 4.65
N ALA A 208 12.60 12.37 4.17
CA ALA A 208 12.50 11.73 2.85
C ALA A 208 12.76 12.72 1.69
N ARG A 209 12.30 13.96 1.79
CA ARG A 209 12.61 15.03 0.82
C ARG A 209 14.11 15.30 0.70
N LYS A 210 14.90 15.11 1.77
CA LYS A 210 16.38 15.19 1.70
C LYS A 210 16.99 14.05 0.87
N LEU A 211 16.41 12.85 0.88
CA LEU A 211 16.89 11.73 0.05
C LEU A 211 16.77 12.03 -1.45
N VAL A 212 15.73 12.77 -1.86
CA VAL A 212 15.58 13.22 -3.26
C VAL A 212 16.75 14.12 -3.66
N SER A 213 17.14 15.06 -2.80
CA SER A 213 18.28 15.97 -3.00
C SER A 213 19.66 15.33 -2.81
N LEU A 214 19.73 14.08 -2.35
CA LEU A 214 20.97 13.28 -2.26
C LEU A 214 21.09 12.27 -3.42
N CYS A 215 20.16 12.31 -4.38
CA CYS A 215 20.23 11.47 -5.58
C CYS A 215 21.51 11.75 -6.38
N SER A 216 22.19 10.68 -6.78
CA SER A 216 23.44 10.69 -7.56
C SER A 216 23.35 11.42 -8.91
N HIS A 217 22.15 11.65 -9.44
CA HIS A 217 21.92 12.48 -10.63
C HIS A 217 22.14 14.00 -10.39
N GLY A 218 22.16 14.46 -9.14
CA GLY A 218 22.41 15.86 -8.75
C GLY A 218 21.28 16.86 -9.06
N SER A 219 20.49 16.63 -10.12
CA SER A 219 19.40 17.51 -10.56
C SER A 219 18.03 17.20 -9.95
N CYS A 220 17.91 16.11 -9.20
CA CYS A 220 16.64 15.69 -8.58
C CYS A 220 16.32 16.53 -7.35
N SER A 221 15.05 16.88 -7.19
CA SER A 221 14.62 17.82 -6.17
C SER A 221 13.17 17.60 -5.81
N ALA A 222 12.88 17.49 -4.51
CA ALA A 222 11.50 17.41 -4.01
C ALA A 222 10.65 18.64 -4.38
N ARG A 223 11.28 19.76 -4.79
CA ARG A 223 10.59 20.96 -5.30
C ARG A 223 10.07 20.80 -6.73
N ASN A 224 10.54 19.80 -7.47
CA ASN A 224 10.12 19.53 -8.84
C ASN A 224 8.81 18.69 -8.87
N LEU A 225 8.24 18.38 -7.71
CA LEU A 225 7.05 17.55 -7.61
C LEU A 225 5.77 18.34 -7.94
N ALA A 226 5.23 18.09 -9.13
CA ALA A 226 3.90 18.55 -9.50
C ALA A 226 2.81 17.77 -8.72
N HIS A 227 2.27 18.36 -7.66
CA HIS A 227 1.12 17.86 -6.88
C HIS A 227 -0.24 18.01 -7.61
N ALA A 228 -0.23 18.10 -8.94
CA ALA A 228 -1.45 18.14 -9.74
C ALA A 228 -2.26 16.84 -9.57
N PRO A 229 -3.60 16.90 -9.64
CA PRO A 229 -4.44 15.72 -9.77
C PRO A 229 -3.98 14.82 -10.93
N ILE A 230 -4.39 13.55 -10.86
CA ILE A 230 -4.29 12.63 -11.99
C ILE A 230 -5.17 13.21 -13.11
N PRO A 231 -4.64 13.53 -14.30
CA PRO A 231 -5.45 14.05 -15.38
C PRO A 231 -6.47 13.01 -15.87
N GLY A 232 -7.52 13.50 -16.54
CA GLY A 232 -8.28 12.69 -17.49
C GLY A 232 -7.39 12.12 -18.62
N PRO A 233 -7.94 11.34 -19.55
CA PRO A 233 -7.24 10.37 -20.41
C PRO A 233 -5.76 10.72 -20.69
N ARG A 234 -4.85 9.98 -20.05
CA ARG A 234 -3.42 10.30 -19.98
C ARG A 234 -2.80 10.50 -21.36
N THR A 235 -2.12 11.63 -21.53
CA THR A 235 -1.27 11.95 -22.68
C THR A 235 0.22 12.05 -22.31
N GLU A 236 0.55 11.87 -21.04
CA GLU A 236 1.92 11.95 -20.49
C GLU A 236 2.73 10.69 -20.85
N SER A 237 4.00 10.82 -21.28
CA SER A 237 4.88 9.65 -21.44
C SER A 237 5.31 9.04 -20.10
N TYR A 238 5.95 7.86 -20.13
CA TYR A 238 6.52 7.22 -18.93
C TYR A 238 7.55 8.12 -18.21
N GLU A 239 8.39 8.81 -18.97
CA GLU A 239 9.40 9.76 -18.49
C GLU A 239 8.72 10.98 -17.85
N GLU A 240 7.59 11.43 -18.40
CA GLU A 240 6.78 12.50 -17.82
C GLU A 240 6.09 12.05 -16.52
N TRP A 241 5.58 10.81 -16.49
CA TRP A 241 5.02 10.20 -15.29
C TRP A 241 6.03 10.13 -14.15
N ASN A 242 7.28 9.75 -14.45
CA ASN A 242 8.36 9.67 -13.48
C ASN A 242 8.83 11.05 -12.98
N ARG A 243 8.70 12.13 -13.76
CA ARG A 243 8.93 13.49 -13.22
C ARG A 243 7.95 13.81 -12.07
N ARG A 244 6.76 13.19 -12.04
CA ARG A 244 5.78 13.31 -10.94
C ARG A 244 6.19 12.60 -9.63
N SER A 245 7.37 12.00 -9.53
CA SER A 245 7.98 11.66 -8.22
C SER A 245 9.00 12.70 -7.72
N GLY A 246 9.23 13.80 -8.46
CA GLY A 246 10.26 14.81 -8.14
C GLY A 246 11.62 14.53 -8.78
N HIS A 247 11.64 13.68 -9.81
CA HIS A 247 12.86 13.27 -10.52
C HIS A 247 13.23 14.27 -11.61
N ALA A 248 14.52 14.38 -11.90
CA ALA A 248 15.00 15.03 -13.11
C ALA A 248 14.72 14.17 -14.34
N GLU A 249 14.68 14.82 -15.50
CA GLU A 249 14.67 14.14 -16.80
C GLU A 249 15.90 13.20 -16.90
N ASN A 250 15.71 11.99 -17.41
CA ASN A 250 16.71 10.91 -17.47
C ASN A 250 17.20 10.35 -16.12
N CYS A 251 16.63 10.75 -14.99
CA CYS A 251 16.91 10.10 -13.71
C CYS A 251 16.19 8.76 -13.56
N ASP A 252 16.93 7.66 -13.72
CA ASP A 252 16.49 6.33 -13.32
C ASP A 252 16.09 6.30 -11.83
N PRO A 253 14.82 5.98 -11.50
CA PRO A 253 14.36 5.98 -10.12
C PRO A 253 14.92 4.83 -9.28
N LEU A 254 15.29 3.72 -9.91
CA LEU A 254 15.73 2.49 -9.23
C LEU A 254 17.18 2.59 -8.74
N LYS A 255 17.97 3.55 -9.25
CA LYS A 255 19.36 3.81 -8.85
C LYS A 255 19.52 4.74 -7.62
N ARG A 256 18.43 5.06 -6.90
CA ARG A 256 18.45 5.92 -5.70
C ARG A 256 18.68 5.13 -4.40
N ASP A 257 19.92 4.96 -3.97
CA ASP A 257 20.26 4.49 -2.61
C ASP A 257 20.65 5.65 -1.68
N PRO A 258 20.06 5.78 -0.47
CA PRO A 258 18.76 5.24 -0.06
C PRO A 258 17.60 6.15 -0.53
N SER A 259 16.37 5.62 -0.64
CA SER A 259 15.20 6.42 -1.06
C SER A 259 13.86 5.91 -0.52
N THR A 260 12.89 6.81 -0.42
CA THR A 260 11.47 6.44 -0.35
C THR A 260 10.63 7.59 -0.87
N ASP A 261 9.54 7.25 -1.57
CA ASP A 261 8.58 8.20 -2.13
C ASP A 261 7.21 8.12 -1.43
N VAL A 262 7.10 7.39 -0.31
CA VAL A 262 5.88 7.30 0.54
C VAL A 262 5.47 8.69 1.08
N TRP A 263 6.42 9.61 1.22
CA TRP A 263 6.15 11.01 1.57
C TRP A 263 5.21 11.72 0.58
N ARG A 264 5.20 11.32 -0.70
CA ARG A 264 4.31 11.90 -1.72
C ARG A 264 2.84 11.64 -1.37
N LEU A 265 2.53 10.44 -0.87
CA LEU A 265 1.20 10.07 -0.41
C LEU A 265 0.73 10.96 0.75
N LEU A 266 1.60 11.26 1.72
CA LEU A 266 1.22 12.10 2.87
C LEU A 266 0.90 13.55 2.47
N VAL A 267 1.62 14.10 1.49
CA VAL A 267 1.34 15.45 0.97
C VAL A 267 0.10 15.44 0.06
N HIS A 268 -0.07 14.41 -0.78
CA HIS A 268 -1.25 14.22 -1.63
C HIS A 268 -2.55 14.02 -0.83
N LEU A 269 -2.50 13.28 0.27
CA LEU A 269 -3.60 13.18 1.24
C LEU A 269 -3.82 14.48 2.02
N GLY A 270 -2.91 15.45 1.93
CA GLY A 270 -2.93 16.72 2.64
C GLY A 270 -2.62 16.60 4.13
N ILE A 271 -2.02 15.48 4.57
CA ILE A 271 -1.64 15.23 5.97
C ILE A 271 -0.49 16.17 6.37
N VAL A 272 0.47 16.31 5.46
CA VAL A 272 1.53 17.33 5.51
C VAL A 272 1.28 18.35 4.40
N GLU A 273 1.46 19.63 4.71
CA GLU A 273 1.27 20.72 3.75
C GLU A 273 2.44 20.82 2.77
N ASP A 274 2.17 21.25 1.53
CA ASP A 274 3.25 21.44 0.57
C ASP A 274 4.00 22.76 0.78
N GLU A 275 5.01 22.74 1.62
CA GLU A 275 5.88 23.90 1.91
C GLU A 275 6.69 24.39 0.68
N THR A 276 6.64 23.69 -0.47
CA THR A 276 7.21 24.16 -1.74
C THR A 276 6.28 25.00 -2.60
N SER A 277 4.96 24.99 -2.33
CA SER A 277 3.97 25.82 -3.03
C SER A 277 3.82 27.23 -2.43
N ALA A 278 4.75 27.65 -1.56
CA ALA A 278 4.60 28.81 -0.67
C ALA A 278 5.60 29.97 -0.91
N ARG A 279 6.28 30.02 -2.07
CA ARG A 279 7.19 31.11 -2.49
C ARG A 279 7.21 31.30 -4.01
#